data_AF-A0A6A2ZY56-F1
#
_entry.id   AF-A0A6A2ZY56-F1
#
_cell.length_a   1.000
_cell.length_b   1.000
_cell.length_c   1.000
_cell.angle_alpha   90.00
_cell.angle_beta   90.00
_cell.angle_gamma   90.00
#
_symmetry.space_group_name_H-M   'P 1'
#
loop_
_entity.id
_entity.type
_entity.pdbx_description
1 polymer ?
#
loop_
_entity_poly.entity_id
_entity_poly.type
_entity_poly.pdbx_seq_one_letter_code
_entity_poly.pdbx_strand_id
1 'polypeptide(L)'
;MLLVMREYRRFTASRNSMKHSKRLKTSLSWLNTPPATVTIAAGFTHLELSRTCNDVEFILVMGNESDKTRELCQREKITKVPHFSFYKSKEKIHEEEGIGPDQLMGDVLYYGDSHSGVVQLNSREDVEKLIDDHKLDHKLIVLDVGLKHCGPCVKVYPTVVKLSKQMDSVVFARMNGDENDSCMQFLKDMDVVEVPTFLFIRDGEICGRYVGSGKGELIGEILRYQGVGVTY
;
A
#
# COMPACT_ATOMS: atom_id res chain seq x y z
N MET A 1 -19.05 11.44 -2.15
CA MET A 1 -17.84 11.34 -1.30
C MET A 1 -16.71 10.90 -2.21
N LEU A 2 -15.73 11.79 -2.40
CA LEU A 2 -14.43 11.50 -3.01
C LEU A 2 -13.41 11.46 -1.88
N LEU A 3 -12.61 10.40 -1.81
CA LEU A 3 -11.49 10.28 -0.88
C LEU A 3 -10.19 10.49 -1.65
N VAL A 4 -9.38 11.51 -1.31
CA VAL A 4 -8.04 11.72 -1.90
C VAL A 4 -6.99 11.39 -0.85
N MET A 5 -6.00 10.56 -1.20
CA MET A 5 -4.84 10.19 -0.36
C MET A 5 -3.57 10.98 -0.74
N ARG A 6 -2.75 11.42 0.22
CA ARG A 6 -1.44 12.07 -0.02
C ARG A 6 -0.37 11.64 0.99
N GLU A 7 0.85 11.35 0.51
CA GLU A 7 2.05 10.98 1.29
C GLU A 7 2.89 12.20 1.73
N TYR A 8 3.57 12.12 2.90
CA TYR A 8 4.34 13.22 3.52
C TYR A 8 5.87 13.06 3.35
N ARG A 9 6.55 13.98 2.64
CA ARG A 9 8.00 14.17 2.81
C ARG A 9 8.28 14.98 4.09
N ARG A 10 8.90 14.35 5.10
CA ARG A 10 9.31 15.00 6.36
C ARG A 10 10.23 16.20 6.11
N PHE A 11 9.77 17.40 6.44
CA PHE A 11 10.64 18.51 6.84
C PHE A 11 10.64 18.57 8.38
N THR A 12 11.81 18.39 8.99
CA THR A 12 12.01 18.50 10.43
C THR A 12 11.76 19.93 10.90
N ALA A 13 10.83 20.11 11.85
CA ALA A 13 10.78 21.32 12.66
C ALA A 13 10.18 21.04 14.04
N SER A 14 10.89 21.55 15.04
CA SER A 14 10.73 21.38 16.49
C SER A 14 9.37 21.78 17.07
N ARG A 15 9.10 21.20 18.26
CA ARG A 15 7.95 21.35 19.17
C ARG A 15 7.39 22.78 19.25
N ASN A 16 6.09 22.94 19.01
CA ASN A 16 5.18 23.43 20.05
C ASN A 16 3.71 23.23 19.67
N SER A 17 2.94 22.83 20.67
CA SER A 17 1.49 22.64 20.66
C SER A 17 0.77 23.91 20.17
N MET A 18 -0.44 23.75 19.62
CA MET A 18 -1.38 24.82 19.26
C MET A 18 -1.21 25.49 17.87
N LYS A 19 -0.96 24.72 16.80
CA LYS A 19 -1.09 25.20 15.40
C LYS A 19 -1.52 24.07 14.43
N HIS A 20 -2.73 23.51 14.57
CA HIS A 20 -3.26 22.52 13.60
C HIS A 20 -4.30 23.07 12.62
N SER A 21 -5.09 24.07 12.99
CA SER A 21 -6.10 24.68 12.08
C SER A 21 -5.49 25.52 10.94
N LYS A 22 -4.35 26.21 11.17
CA LYS A 22 -3.75 27.09 10.16
C LYS A 22 -2.88 26.37 9.12
N ARG A 23 -2.45 25.13 9.37
CA ARG A 23 -1.51 24.40 8.50
C ARG A 23 -2.19 23.61 7.37
N LEU A 24 -3.49 23.34 7.49
CA LEU A 24 -4.32 22.71 6.46
C LEU A 24 -4.63 23.64 5.27
N LYS A 25 -4.62 24.98 5.47
CA LYS A 25 -4.88 25.95 4.40
C LYS A 25 -3.82 25.96 3.28
N THR A 26 -2.65 25.38 3.53
CA THR A 26 -1.52 25.38 2.59
C THR A 26 -1.37 24.06 1.80
N SER A 27 -2.05 22.97 2.15
CA SER A 27 -1.89 21.68 1.40
C SER A 27 -2.73 21.63 0.12
N LEU A 28 -3.81 22.42 0.03
CA LEU A 28 -4.80 22.44 -1.06
C LEU A 28 -4.55 23.48 -2.17
N SER A 29 -3.47 24.28 -2.09
CA SER A 29 -3.19 25.34 -3.09
C SER A 29 -2.98 24.81 -4.51
N TRP A 30 -2.63 23.53 -4.66
CA TRP A 30 -2.45 22.86 -5.95
C TRP A 30 -3.77 22.33 -6.55
N LEU A 31 -4.85 22.30 -5.77
CA LEU A 31 -6.20 21.93 -6.21
C LEU A 31 -7.07 23.16 -6.57
N ASN A 32 -6.54 24.39 -6.47
CA ASN A 32 -7.27 25.65 -6.73
C ASN A 32 -8.64 25.75 -6.01
N THR A 33 -8.76 25.22 -4.79
CA THR A 33 -9.98 25.30 -3.97
C THR A 33 -9.74 25.98 -2.60
N PRO A 34 -10.55 26.99 -2.21
CA PRO A 34 -10.54 27.55 -0.86
C PRO A 34 -11.20 26.56 0.13
N PRO A 35 -11.03 26.73 1.46
CA PRO A 35 -11.10 25.64 2.41
C PRO A 35 -12.54 25.13 2.55
N ALA A 36 -12.85 24.01 1.91
CA ALA A 36 -14.04 23.24 2.22
C ALA A 36 -13.87 22.61 3.61
N THR A 37 -14.88 22.78 4.45
CA THR A 37 -14.89 22.26 5.81
C THR A 37 -15.11 20.76 5.75
N VAL A 38 -14.16 19.98 6.23
CA VAL A 38 -14.23 18.52 6.33
C VAL A 38 -15.37 18.14 7.28
N THR A 39 -16.50 17.70 6.75
CA THR A 39 -17.60 17.13 7.54
C THR A 39 -17.77 15.66 7.21
N ILE A 40 -17.53 14.84 8.24
CA ILE A 40 -17.35 13.38 8.21
C ILE A 40 -18.65 12.68 7.80
N ALA A 41 -18.62 11.93 6.68
CA ALA A 41 -19.68 11.00 6.33
C ALA A 41 -19.15 9.81 5.51
N ALA A 42 -18.42 8.93 6.18
CA ALA A 42 -18.46 7.48 5.95
C ALA A 42 -17.97 6.78 7.23
N GLY A 43 -18.83 5.94 7.79
CA GLY A 43 -18.67 5.36 9.12
C GLY A 43 -17.41 4.50 9.28
N PHE A 44 -17.03 4.31 10.54
CA PHE A 44 -16.04 3.38 11.13
C PHE A 44 -14.72 3.12 10.35
N THR A 45 -14.78 2.59 9.12
CA THR A 45 -13.64 2.25 8.25
C THR A 45 -12.68 3.42 8.04
N HIS A 46 -13.18 4.63 7.76
CA HIS A 46 -12.30 5.80 7.60
C HIS A 46 -11.56 6.15 8.89
N LEU A 47 -12.23 6.03 10.04
CA LEU A 47 -11.62 6.32 11.33
C LEU A 47 -10.55 5.28 11.68
N GLU A 48 -10.79 4.00 11.39
CA GLU A 48 -9.81 2.93 11.55
C GLU A 48 -8.61 3.10 10.62
N LEU A 49 -8.84 3.40 9.34
CA LEU A 49 -7.78 3.67 8.36
C LEU A 49 -6.95 4.89 8.74
N SER A 50 -7.58 5.99 9.14
CA SER A 50 -6.85 7.21 9.59
C SER A 50 -6.02 6.99 10.85
N ARG A 51 -6.38 6.02 11.70
CA ARG A 51 -5.60 5.62 12.89
C ARG A 51 -4.46 4.67 12.54
N THR A 52 -4.62 3.89 11.48
CA THR A 52 -3.68 2.82 11.09
C THR A 52 -2.65 3.30 10.06
N CYS A 53 -3.02 4.26 9.22
CA CYS A 53 -2.22 4.83 8.13
C CYS A 53 -1.93 6.31 8.42
N ASN A 54 -0.80 6.60 9.07
CA ASN A 54 -0.45 7.96 9.53
C ASN A 54 0.18 8.85 8.44
N ASP A 55 0.61 8.23 7.36
CA ASP A 55 1.23 8.79 6.16
C ASP A 55 0.21 9.10 5.06
N VAL A 56 -1.02 8.63 5.22
CA VAL A 56 -2.11 8.80 4.29
C VAL A 56 -3.00 9.94 4.76
N GLU A 57 -3.03 11.03 4.00
CA GLU A 57 -4.02 12.10 4.22
C GLU A 57 -5.34 11.74 3.56
N PHE A 58 -6.40 11.46 4.32
CA PHE A 58 -7.72 11.20 3.77
C PHE A 58 -8.52 12.49 3.59
N ILE A 59 -8.86 12.84 2.35
CA ILE A 59 -9.63 14.06 2.03
C ILE A 59 -11.02 13.68 1.51
N LEU A 60 -12.07 14.06 2.25
CA LEU A 60 -13.46 13.91 1.81
C LEU A 60 -13.90 15.12 0.96
N VAL A 61 -14.40 14.87 -0.25
CA VAL A 61 -15.05 15.88 -1.08
C VAL A 61 -16.53 15.55 -1.33
N MET A 62 -17.39 16.54 -1.04
CA MET A 62 -18.82 16.51 -1.34
C MET A 62 -19.05 17.13 -2.73
N GLY A 63 -19.30 16.28 -3.72
CA GLY A 63 -19.28 16.68 -5.13
C GLY A 63 -20.31 17.75 -5.53
N ASN A 64 -21.39 17.90 -4.77
CA ASN A 64 -22.48 18.84 -5.06
C ASN A 64 -22.50 20.08 -4.15
N GLU A 65 -21.55 20.23 -3.23
CA GLU A 65 -21.55 21.28 -2.19
C GLU A 65 -21.24 22.69 -2.74
N SER A 66 -20.38 22.78 -3.76
CA SER A 66 -20.00 24.05 -4.41
C SER A 66 -19.76 23.88 -5.91
N ASP A 67 -19.73 24.97 -6.66
CA ASP A 67 -19.39 24.93 -8.09
C ASP A 67 -18.00 24.32 -8.32
N LYS A 68 -17.04 24.63 -7.44
CA LYS A 68 -15.68 24.10 -7.51
C LYS A 68 -15.61 22.59 -7.33
N THR A 69 -16.41 22.03 -6.41
CA THR A 69 -16.48 20.58 -6.20
C THR A 69 -17.21 19.87 -7.34
N ARG A 70 -18.17 20.55 -7.99
CA ARG A 70 -18.85 20.04 -9.19
C ARG A 70 -17.90 20.02 -10.38
N GLU A 71 -17.16 21.10 -10.61
CA GLU A 71 -16.10 21.19 -11.62
C GLU A 71 -15.03 20.13 -11.41
N LEU A 72 -14.61 19.89 -10.16
CA LEU A 72 -13.71 18.80 -9.82
C LEU A 72 -14.28 17.43 -10.23
N CYS A 73 -15.53 17.14 -9.87
CA CYS A 73 -16.17 15.87 -10.25
C CYS A 73 -16.29 15.71 -11.77
N GLN A 74 -16.60 16.80 -12.50
CA GLN A 74 -16.67 16.78 -13.96
C GLN A 74 -15.30 16.55 -14.59
N ARG A 75 -14.25 17.23 -14.11
CA ARG A 75 -12.88 17.09 -14.59
C ARG A 75 -12.37 15.67 -14.40
N GLU A 76 -12.61 15.10 -13.22
CA GLU A 76 -12.23 13.72 -12.89
C GLU A 76 -13.21 12.68 -13.48
N LYS A 77 -14.24 13.11 -14.23
CA LYS A 77 -15.27 12.26 -14.85
C LYS A 77 -15.99 11.34 -13.85
N ILE A 78 -16.20 11.81 -12.62
CA ILE A 78 -16.89 11.05 -11.57
C ILE A 78 -18.38 11.00 -11.91
N THR A 79 -18.86 9.79 -12.24
CA THR A 79 -20.28 9.58 -12.59
C THR A 79 -21.05 8.77 -11.55
N LYS A 80 -20.33 8.06 -10.66
CA LYS A 80 -20.91 7.25 -9.58
C LYS A 80 -20.35 7.65 -8.23
N VAL A 81 -21.12 7.39 -7.17
CA VAL A 81 -20.71 7.61 -5.78
C VAL A 81 -21.04 6.38 -4.93
N PRO A 82 -20.23 6.04 -3.91
CA PRO A 82 -18.94 6.65 -3.57
C PRO A 82 -17.87 6.40 -4.64
N HIS A 83 -16.94 7.34 -4.80
CA HIS A 83 -15.80 7.25 -5.72
C HIS A 83 -14.53 7.48 -4.90
N PHE A 84 -13.50 6.68 -5.12
CA PHE A 84 -12.24 6.75 -4.40
C PHE A 84 -11.13 6.99 -5.40
N SER A 85 -10.25 7.95 -5.14
CA SER A 85 -9.13 8.25 -6.01
C SER A 85 -7.85 8.32 -5.18
N PHE A 86 -6.90 7.47 -5.52
CA PHE A 86 -5.62 7.35 -4.83
C PHE A 86 -4.59 8.16 -5.59
N TYR A 87 -3.89 9.03 -4.88
CA TYR A 87 -2.83 9.86 -5.46
C TYR A 87 -1.51 9.61 -4.74
N LYS A 88 -0.44 9.51 -5.52
CA LYS A 88 0.94 9.47 -5.02
C LYS A 88 1.79 10.39 -5.87
N SER A 89 2.63 11.20 -5.23
CA SER A 89 3.47 12.19 -5.93
C SER A 89 2.70 13.14 -6.88
N LYS A 90 1.43 13.46 -6.56
CA LYS A 90 0.48 14.26 -7.37
C LYS A 90 -0.06 13.57 -8.63
N GLU A 91 0.26 12.30 -8.84
CA GLU A 91 -0.29 11.50 -9.92
C GLU A 91 -1.38 10.59 -9.36
N LYS A 92 -2.47 10.41 -10.10
CA LYS A 92 -3.52 9.46 -9.75
C LYS A 92 -3.00 8.05 -10.06
N ILE A 93 -2.88 7.23 -9.02
CA ILE A 93 -2.31 5.88 -9.13
C ILE A 93 -3.38 4.79 -9.15
N HIS A 94 -4.58 5.08 -8.64
CA HIS A 94 -5.71 4.14 -8.62
C HIS A 94 -7.03 4.88 -8.46
N GLU A 95 -8.13 4.32 -8.96
CA GLU A 95 -9.48 4.82 -8.71
C GLU A 95 -10.50 3.69 -8.68
N GLU A 96 -11.53 3.84 -7.85
CA GLU A 96 -12.58 2.84 -7.64
C GLU A 96 -13.95 3.49 -7.47
N GLU A 97 -14.98 2.82 -7.98
CA GLU A 97 -16.37 3.27 -7.89
C GLU A 97 -17.24 2.22 -7.20
N GLY A 98 -18.01 2.65 -6.19
CA GLY A 98 -19.02 1.79 -5.56
C GLY A 98 -18.46 0.65 -4.72
N ILE A 99 -17.19 0.71 -4.31
CA ILE A 99 -16.56 -0.32 -3.49
C ILE A 99 -17.00 -0.26 -2.02
N GLY A 100 -17.00 -1.44 -1.38
CA GLY A 100 -17.27 -1.61 0.05
C GLY A 100 -16.03 -1.34 0.93
N PRO A 101 -16.21 -1.35 2.27
CA PRO A 101 -15.16 -0.99 3.21
C PRO A 101 -13.94 -1.92 3.19
N ASP A 102 -14.14 -3.23 2.98
CA ASP A 102 -13.04 -4.21 2.94
C ASP A 102 -12.14 -4.01 1.72
N GLN A 103 -12.75 -3.77 0.55
CA GLN A 103 -12.00 -3.46 -0.67
C GLN A 103 -11.24 -2.14 -0.52
N LEU A 104 -11.90 -1.11 0.02
CA LEU A 104 -11.26 0.17 0.29
C LEU A 104 -10.05 0.02 1.22
N MET A 105 -10.17 -0.79 2.28
CA MET A 105 -9.04 -1.07 3.16
C MET A 105 -7.90 -1.77 2.43
N GLY A 106 -8.23 -2.75 1.57
CA GLY A 106 -7.27 -3.41 0.70
C GLY A 106 -6.52 -2.43 -0.18
N ASP A 107 -7.25 -1.57 -0.89
CA ASP A 107 -6.67 -0.56 -1.78
C ASP A 107 -5.79 0.43 -1.01
N VAL A 108 -6.27 0.94 0.14
CA VAL A 108 -5.53 1.87 0.98
C VAL A 108 -4.23 1.26 1.49
N LEU A 109 -4.25 -0.01 1.88
CA LEU A 109 -3.03 -0.71 2.29
C LEU A 109 -2.12 -0.95 1.08
N TYR A 110 -2.66 -1.40 -0.05
CA TYR A 110 -1.88 -1.79 -1.23
C TYR A 110 -1.21 -0.61 -1.92
N TYR A 111 -1.90 0.53 -1.99
CA TYR A 111 -1.47 1.75 -2.68
C TYR A 111 -0.93 2.83 -1.73
N GLY A 112 -1.23 2.72 -0.43
CA GLY A 112 -0.66 3.57 0.61
C GLY A 112 0.79 3.19 0.88
N ASP A 113 1.71 4.12 0.67
CA ASP A 113 3.13 3.89 0.82
C ASP A 113 3.59 4.32 2.22
N SER A 114 3.52 3.44 3.23
CA SER A 114 4.37 3.56 4.43
C SER A 114 4.32 2.39 5.39
N HIS A 115 5.53 2.04 5.87
CA HIS A 115 5.85 1.52 7.20
C HIS A 115 4.95 0.37 7.71
N SER A 116 4.34 -0.38 6.79
CA SER A 116 4.16 -1.80 7.02
C SER A 116 5.52 -2.38 7.42
N GLY A 117 5.57 -3.44 8.23
CA GLY A 117 6.79 -4.23 8.37
C GLY A 117 7.24 -4.92 7.06
N VAL A 118 6.76 -4.42 5.92
CA VAL A 118 7.01 -4.87 4.56
C VAL A 118 7.90 -3.82 3.90
N VAL A 119 9.12 -4.23 3.55
CA VAL A 119 10.11 -3.40 2.85
C VAL A 119 9.70 -3.23 1.40
N GLN A 120 9.63 -1.99 0.91
CA GLN A 120 9.35 -1.71 -0.50
C GLN A 120 10.65 -1.76 -1.32
N LEU A 121 10.67 -2.62 -2.33
CA LEU A 121 11.79 -2.82 -3.24
C LEU A 121 11.42 -2.28 -4.63
N ASN A 122 12.32 -1.52 -5.23
CA ASN A 122 12.10 -0.82 -6.50
C ASN A 122 13.08 -1.23 -7.59
N SER A 123 13.98 -2.17 -7.30
CA SER A 123 14.94 -2.69 -8.26
C SER A 123 15.47 -4.07 -7.84
N ARG A 124 16.19 -4.73 -8.75
CA ARG A 124 16.96 -5.95 -8.44
C ARG A 124 17.98 -5.71 -7.33
N GLU A 125 18.67 -4.58 -7.37
CA GLU A 125 19.71 -4.23 -6.40
C GLU A 125 19.13 -4.06 -4.99
N ASP A 126 17.90 -3.54 -4.86
CA ASP A 126 17.19 -3.49 -3.59
C ASP A 126 16.95 -4.91 -3.01
N VAL A 127 16.58 -5.87 -3.88
CA VAL A 127 16.38 -7.28 -3.48
C VAL A 127 17.70 -7.89 -3.03
N GLU A 128 18.77 -7.76 -3.84
CA GLU A 128 20.09 -8.32 -3.54
C GLU A 128 20.63 -7.77 -2.21
N LYS A 129 20.50 -6.45 -2.01
CA LYS A 129 20.88 -5.81 -0.76
C LYS A 129 20.09 -6.34 0.44
N LEU A 130 18.76 -6.50 0.31
CA LEU A 130 17.93 -7.04 1.39
C LEU A 130 18.35 -8.46 1.76
N ILE A 131 18.68 -9.29 0.76
CA ILE A 131 19.19 -10.64 0.95
C ILE A 131 20.51 -10.62 1.73
N ASP A 132 21.44 -9.75 1.33
CA ASP A 132 22.74 -9.63 2.00
C ASP A 132 22.61 -9.13 3.45
N ASP A 133 21.75 -8.14 3.69
CA ASP A 133 21.49 -7.56 5.02
C ASP A 133 20.98 -8.62 6.03
N HIS A 134 20.28 -9.67 5.55
CA HIS A 134 19.70 -10.75 6.36
C HIS A 134 20.38 -12.11 6.17
N LYS A 135 21.51 -12.16 5.47
CA LYS A 135 22.23 -13.42 5.24
C LYS A 135 22.84 -14.00 6.53
N LEU A 136 23.24 -13.14 7.45
CA LEU A 136 23.91 -13.52 8.70
C LEU A 136 22.96 -13.74 9.88
N ASP A 137 21.73 -13.21 9.81
CA ASP A 137 20.73 -13.39 10.87
C ASP A 137 19.79 -14.56 10.62
N HIS A 138 19.96 -15.25 9.48
CA HIS A 138 19.22 -16.44 9.06
C HIS A 138 17.70 -16.25 9.00
N LYS A 139 17.24 -15.00 8.90
CA LYS A 139 15.81 -14.70 8.79
C LYS A 139 15.28 -15.19 7.45
N LEU A 140 14.03 -15.65 7.46
CA LEU A 140 13.30 -15.91 6.23
C LEU A 140 12.86 -14.57 5.63
N ILE A 141 13.18 -14.33 4.36
CA ILE A 141 12.62 -13.23 3.59
C ILE A 141 11.44 -13.78 2.79
N VAL A 142 10.30 -13.09 2.89
CA VAL A 142 9.11 -13.34 2.08
C VAL A 142 8.96 -12.15 1.13
N LEU A 143 9.30 -12.36 -0.14
CA LEU A 143 9.21 -11.35 -1.18
C LEU A 143 7.90 -11.51 -1.96
N ASP A 144 6.96 -10.60 -1.76
CA ASP A 144 5.70 -10.45 -2.51
C ASP A 144 5.95 -9.72 -3.83
N VAL A 145 5.87 -10.44 -4.95
CA VAL A 145 5.99 -9.87 -6.29
C VAL A 145 4.60 -9.69 -6.88
N GLY A 146 4.16 -8.44 -6.96
CA GLY A 146 2.86 -8.03 -7.50
C GLY A 146 2.98 -7.07 -8.68
N LEU A 147 1.86 -6.48 -9.11
CA LEU A 147 1.80 -5.44 -10.15
C LEU A 147 0.93 -4.26 -9.69
N LYS A 148 1.09 -3.08 -10.27
CA LYS A 148 0.33 -1.87 -9.89
C LYS A 148 -1.19 -2.09 -9.98
N HIS A 149 -1.66 -2.73 -11.04
CA HIS A 149 -3.09 -2.96 -11.25
C HIS A 149 -3.41 -4.46 -11.21
N CYS A 150 -3.54 -4.99 -9.99
CA CYS A 150 -3.73 -6.42 -9.76
C CYS A 150 -4.70 -6.67 -8.60
N GLY A 151 -5.96 -6.98 -8.91
CA GLY A 151 -6.99 -7.29 -7.91
C GLY A 151 -6.60 -8.41 -6.92
N PRO A 152 -6.06 -9.56 -7.38
CA PRO A 152 -5.58 -10.61 -6.48
C PRO A 152 -4.45 -10.14 -5.55
N CYS A 153 -3.56 -9.28 -6.02
CA CYS A 153 -2.47 -8.72 -5.24
C CYS A 153 -2.99 -7.80 -4.14
N VAL A 154 -3.95 -6.91 -4.48
CA VAL A 154 -4.66 -6.06 -3.52
C VAL A 154 -5.34 -6.91 -2.44
N LYS A 155 -6.00 -8.00 -2.83
CA LYS A 155 -6.74 -8.87 -1.92
C LYS A 155 -5.87 -9.55 -0.87
N VAL A 156 -4.66 -10.01 -1.25
CA VAL A 156 -3.78 -10.74 -0.32
C VAL A 156 -2.95 -9.81 0.56
N TYR A 157 -2.64 -8.61 0.09
CA TYR A 157 -1.71 -7.70 0.77
C TYR A 157 -2.07 -7.33 2.23
N PRO A 158 -3.34 -7.12 2.62
CA PRO A 158 -3.70 -6.94 4.03
C PRO A 158 -3.25 -8.09 4.93
N THR A 159 -3.19 -9.32 4.40
CA THR A 159 -2.63 -10.48 5.11
C THR A 159 -1.12 -10.31 5.29
N VAL A 160 -0.40 -9.92 4.23
CA VAL A 160 1.05 -9.68 4.26
C VAL A 160 1.41 -8.64 5.32
N VAL A 161 0.72 -7.49 5.32
CA VAL A 161 0.92 -6.42 6.32
C VAL A 161 0.61 -6.88 7.73
N LYS A 162 -0.41 -7.73 7.92
CA LYS A 162 -0.71 -8.29 9.24
C LYS A 162 0.39 -9.22 9.72
N LEU A 163 0.85 -10.14 8.87
CA LEU A 163 1.90 -11.11 9.20
C LEU A 163 3.23 -10.40 9.49
N SER A 164 3.56 -9.34 8.75
CA SER A 164 4.77 -8.56 8.97
C SER A 164 4.83 -7.88 10.35
N LYS A 165 3.68 -7.68 11.00
CA LYS A 165 3.58 -7.13 12.37
C LYS A 165 3.59 -8.22 13.44
N GLN A 166 3.43 -9.49 13.07
CA GLN A 166 3.28 -10.62 13.99
C GLN A 166 4.49 -11.57 13.98
N MET A 167 5.32 -11.53 12.93
CA MET A 167 6.42 -12.47 12.71
C MET A 167 7.77 -11.75 12.66
N ASP A 168 8.33 -11.39 13.81
CA ASP A 168 9.61 -10.64 13.91
C ASP A 168 10.84 -11.42 13.36
N SER A 169 10.71 -12.74 13.24
CA SER A 169 11.71 -13.65 12.66
C SER A 169 11.62 -13.75 11.14
N VAL A 170 10.69 -13.05 10.51
CA VAL A 170 10.48 -13.02 9.06
C VAL A 170 10.56 -11.59 8.57
N VAL A 171 11.30 -11.40 7.49
CA VAL A 171 11.40 -10.12 6.79
C VAL A 171 10.40 -10.17 5.64
N PHE A 172 9.43 -9.27 5.66
CA PHE A 172 8.50 -9.15 4.54
C PHE A 172 9.01 -8.06 3.61
N ALA A 173 8.94 -8.31 2.32
CA ALA A 173 9.28 -7.33 1.31
C ALA A 173 8.31 -7.43 0.14
N ARG A 174 8.23 -6.36 -0.65
CA ARG A 174 7.36 -6.31 -1.80
C ARG A 174 7.99 -5.56 -2.96
N MET A 175 7.74 -6.05 -4.17
CA MET A 175 8.08 -5.39 -5.43
C MET A 175 6.83 -5.27 -6.31
N ASN A 176 6.69 -4.12 -6.97
CA ASN A 176 5.78 -3.97 -8.12
C ASN A 176 6.58 -4.28 -9.40
N GLY A 177 6.27 -5.39 -10.05
CA GLY A 177 7.02 -5.89 -11.20
C GLY A 177 6.96 -5.01 -12.46
N ASP A 178 5.92 -4.19 -12.57
CA ASP A 178 5.69 -3.23 -13.65
C ASP A 178 6.06 -1.79 -13.26
N GLU A 179 6.85 -1.61 -12.20
CA GLU A 179 7.26 -0.27 -11.76
C GLU A 179 8.26 0.39 -12.73
N ASN A 180 9.28 -0.36 -13.16
CA ASN A 180 10.37 0.10 -14.02
C ASN A 180 11.10 -1.08 -14.68
N ASP A 181 12.05 -0.78 -15.57
CA ASP A 181 12.81 -1.78 -16.33
C ASP A 181 13.57 -2.78 -15.45
N SER A 182 14.13 -2.34 -14.31
CA SER A 182 14.84 -3.22 -13.38
C SER A 182 13.89 -4.23 -12.74
N CYS A 183 12.70 -3.80 -12.32
CA CYS A 183 11.66 -4.70 -11.80
C CYS A 183 11.17 -5.69 -12.87
N MET A 184 10.93 -5.22 -14.10
CA MET A 184 10.51 -6.09 -15.20
C MET A 184 11.58 -7.14 -15.53
N GLN A 185 12.85 -6.77 -15.47
CA GLN A 185 13.95 -7.71 -15.66
C GLN A 185 14.02 -8.72 -14.52
N PHE A 186 13.82 -8.29 -13.27
CA PHE A 186 13.75 -9.18 -12.11
C PHE A 186 12.68 -10.26 -12.27
N LEU A 187 11.48 -9.91 -12.75
CA LEU A 187 10.41 -10.88 -13.01
C LEU A 187 10.85 -11.97 -14.00
N LYS A 188 11.54 -11.57 -15.08
CA LYS A 188 12.04 -12.51 -16.09
C LYS A 188 13.11 -13.44 -15.50
N ASP A 189 14.06 -12.86 -14.78
CA ASP A 189 15.19 -13.61 -14.21
C ASP A 189 14.73 -14.64 -13.17
N MET A 190 13.67 -14.32 -12.43
CA MET A 190 13.07 -15.19 -11.41
C MET A 190 11.92 -16.06 -11.93
N ASP A 191 11.66 -16.04 -13.25
CA ASP A 191 10.57 -16.78 -13.90
C ASP A 191 9.21 -16.57 -13.21
N VAL A 192 8.89 -15.30 -12.93
CA VAL A 192 7.60 -14.86 -12.38
C VAL A 192 6.65 -14.61 -13.56
N VAL A 193 5.80 -15.59 -13.83
CA VAL A 193 4.81 -15.56 -14.92
C VAL A 193 3.44 -15.05 -14.46
N GLU A 194 3.09 -15.34 -13.21
CA GLU A 194 1.80 -14.99 -12.62
C GLU A 194 1.99 -14.21 -11.31
N VAL A 195 1.04 -13.33 -11.01
CA VAL A 195 1.08 -12.51 -9.79
C VAL A 195 -0.22 -12.65 -8.99
N PRO A 196 -0.16 -12.54 -7.64
CA PRO A 196 1.05 -12.38 -6.84
C PRO A 196 1.87 -13.69 -6.78
N THR A 197 3.20 -13.54 -6.86
CA THR A 197 4.15 -14.63 -6.58
C THR A 197 4.95 -14.26 -5.35
N PHE A 198 5.02 -15.17 -4.39
CA PHE A 198 5.83 -15.07 -3.19
C PHE A 198 7.10 -15.89 -3.38
N LEU A 199 8.25 -15.26 -3.24
CA LEU A 199 9.55 -15.94 -3.19
C LEU A 199 10.00 -16.04 -1.72
N PHE A 200 10.42 -17.25 -1.32
CA PHE A 200 10.93 -17.53 0.01
C PHE A 200 12.44 -17.63 -0.06
N ILE A 201 13.14 -16.71 0.62
CA ILE A 201 14.60 -16.62 0.56
C ILE A 201 15.19 -16.76 1.96
N ARG A 202 16.22 -17.58 2.09
CA ARG A 202 16.96 -17.76 3.35
C ARG A 202 18.42 -18.06 3.02
N ASP A 203 19.34 -17.53 3.83
CA ASP A 203 20.78 -17.77 3.70
C ASP A 203 21.38 -17.38 2.33
N GLY A 204 20.72 -16.47 1.62
CA GLY A 204 21.13 -16.05 0.28
C GLY A 204 20.50 -16.83 -0.88
N GLU A 205 19.66 -17.83 -0.59
CA GLU A 205 19.10 -18.73 -1.61
C GLU A 205 17.57 -18.71 -1.60
N ILE A 206 16.97 -18.80 -2.79
CA ILE A 206 15.53 -19.04 -2.94
C ILE A 206 15.27 -20.50 -2.55
N CYS A 207 14.62 -20.68 -1.39
CA CYS A 207 14.27 -22.00 -0.86
C CYS A 207 12.85 -22.44 -1.27
N GLY A 208 12.03 -21.53 -1.80
CA GLY A 208 10.67 -21.86 -2.22
C GLY A 208 9.95 -20.75 -2.97
N ARG A 209 8.78 -21.10 -3.52
CA ARG A 209 7.84 -20.14 -4.12
C ARG A 209 6.40 -20.54 -3.90
N TYR A 210 5.51 -19.56 -3.87
CA TYR A 210 4.06 -19.75 -3.87
C TYR A 210 3.41 -18.76 -4.84
N VAL A 211 2.49 -19.24 -5.68
CA VAL A 211 1.77 -18.42 -6.65
C VAL A 211 0.29 -18.41 -6.26
N GLY A 212 -0.25 -17.22 -5.99
CA GLY A 212 -1.67 -17.07 -5.66
C GLY A 212 -1.95 -16.13 -4.48
N SER A 213 -3.23 -15.84 -4.28
CA SER A 213 -3.73 -14.87 -3.28
C SER A 213 -4.44 -15.51 -2.08
N GLY A 214 -4.38 -16.84 -1.97
CA GLY A 214 -4.96 -17.60 -0.86
C GLY A 214 -4.27 -17.31 0.46
N LYS A 215 -5.04 -16.79 1.44
CA LYS A 215 -4.52 -16.39 2.76
C LYS A 215 -4.01 -17.59 3.57
N GLY A 216 -4.76 -18.69 3.59
CA GLY A 216 -4.40 -19.87 4.39
C GLY A 216 -3.19 -20.58 3.82
N GLU A 217 -3.16 -20.67 2.49
CA GLU A 217 -2.08 -21.22 1.70
C GLU A 217 -0.79 -20.42 1.91
N LEU A 218 -0.84 -19.09 1.78
CA LEU A 218 0.32 -18.23 2.05
C LEU A 218 0.89 -18.43 3.45
N ILE A 219 0.03 -18.48 4.48
CA ILE A 219 0.47 -18.70 5.87
C ILE A 219 1.12 -20.09 6.01
N GLY A 220 0.51 -21.12 5.40
CA GLY A 220 1.05 -22.48 5.42
C GLY A 220 2.44 -22.58 4.78
N GLU A 221 2.65 -21.90 3.66
CA GLU A 221 3.95 -21.82 2.98
C GLU A 221 4.99 -21.10 3.83
N ILE A 222 4.65 -19.94 4.42
CA ILE A 222 5.56 -19.22 5.32
C ILE A 222 5.98 -20.09 6.50
N LEU A 223 5.04 -20.78 7.16
CA LEU A 223 5.35 -21.65 8.30
C LEU A 223 6.24 -22.82 7.89
N ARG A 224 5.99 -23.43 6.72
CA ARG A 224 6.83 -24.49 6.15
C ARG A 224 8.27 -24.03 5.99
N TYR A 225 8.48 -22.87 5.36
CA TYR A 225 9.82 -22.34 5.10
C TYR A 225 10.46 -21.67 6.32
N GLN A 226 9.68 -21.31 7.35
CA GLN A 226 10.24 -20.89 8.63
C GLN A 226 10.97 -22.04 9.35
N GLY A 227 10.67 -23.30 9.02
CA GLY A 227 11.19 -24.48 9.72
C GLY A 227 10.30 -24.94 10.87
N VAL A 228 9.06 -24.43 10.95
CA VAL A 228 8.06 -24.94 11.88
C VAL A 228 7.48 -26.22 11.27
N GLY A 229 7.87 -27.37 11.83
CA GLY A 229 7.31 -28.66 11.41
C GLY A 229 5.80 -28.65 11.60
N VAL A 230 5.04 -28.66 10.50
CA VAL A 230 3.60 -28.89 10.55
C VAL A 230 3.40 -30.38 10.78
N THR A 231 3.18 -30.77 12.03
CA THR A 231 2.76 -32.14 12.36
C THR A 231 1.31 -32.31 11.91
N TYR A 232 1.08 -33.22 10.97
CA TYR A 232 -0.24 -33.67 10.53
C TYR A 232 -0.96 -34.45 11.63
#